data_AF-K9GJQ7-F1
#
_entry.id   AF-K9GJQ7-F1
#
_cell.length_a   1.000
_cell.length_b   1.000
_cell.length_c   1.000
_cell.angle_alpha   90.00
_cell.angle_beta   90.00
_cell.angle_gamma   90.00
#
_symmetry.space_group_name_H-M   'P 1'
#
loop_
_entity.id
_entity.type
_entity.pdbx_description
1 polymer ?
#
loop_
_entity_poly.entity_id
_entity_poly.type
_entity_poly.pdbx_seq_one_letter_code
_entity_poly.pdbx_strand_id
1 'polypeptide(L)'
;MARLNPPDATHIPPILKPLAPYIKSRQETLRIRQALTSYLRSFIEFDDQSRDLAQSHLSLCALTDGVASVKRFPADLPGLRKDYLKALSANVAARKDFALVSENVASLRRQRTSPNRPSENPDLQEPGTELREYLALLRDRRRHSKLQVFRNYLEESKPRDARSFEDIVNDGDQIPLPEVDAEAGRMGTETDLDELLHNLERAVVRARTQLDRQKQLFEKAKAQHDPRAETPNAKVQALQTTRDELVQWVEERLVGQGDLDESLPQELHPEETREAQRGLENRKRQITEQYAAYLQARRDLLDAASRACQPVNVLQKPPSRTTNKNELAMPEMLPPNPIDVLSYTNENLVPLLKSEKSLALQKSYLSGLLSKEKSTTLRALNRLSDESHLLPEYPTPARQSRASALSSRIQTQRSDQTPDEVVDLAEAWAFASNAAAANEREFVQQKIALSTEVAQDARQTLADVCRTLNQDLDEVMLQGQENRNGSDSWAFNARSAREMSRGGSQIEKQSSGPWSGLNGRVGVVE
;
A
#
# COMPACT_ATOMS: atom_id res chain seq x y z
N MET A 1 -59.83 1.98 -25.70
CA MET A 1 -60.12 2.99 -24.68
C MET A 1 -59.66 2.39 -23.35
N ALA A 2 -58.61 2.79 -22.63
CA ALA A 2 -57.89 4.04 -22.53
C ALA A 2 -56.36 3.76 -22.49
N ARG A 3 -55.57 4.56 -23.21
CA ARG A 3 -54.11 4.56 -23.10
C ARG A 3 -53.76 5.34 -21.82
N LEU A 4 -53.20 4.66 -20.84
CA LEU A 4 -52.55 5.31 -19.70
C LEU A 4 -51.29 6.02 -20.22
N ASN A 5 -51.31 7.35 -20.17
CA ASN A 5 -50.18 8.21 -20.51
C ASN A 5 -48.97 7.86 -19.60
N PRO A 6 -47.74 7.76 -20.14
CA PRO A 6 -46.56 7.66 -19.30
C PRO A 6 -46.29 9.01 -18.62
N PRO A 7 -46.02 9.05 -17.30
CA PRO A 7 -45.64 10.28 -16.62
C PRO A 7 -44.22 10.69 -17.04
N ASP A 8 -44.11 11.94 -17.49
CA ASP A 8 -42.93 12.81 -17.56
C ASP A 8 -41.64 12.17 -18.07
N ALA A 9 -41.48 12.21 -19.39
CA ALA A 9 -40.20 12.08 -20.06
C ALA A 9 -39.30 13.28 -19.67
N THR A 10 -38.55 13.12 -18.59
CA THR A 10 -37.40 13.96 -18.26
C THR A 10 -36.47 14.03 -19.48
N HIS A 11 -36.04 15.25 -19.82
CA HIS A 11 -35.29 15.59 -21.01
C HIS A 11 -34.03 14.71 -21.18
N ILE A 12 -34.15 13.61 -21.94
CA ILE A 12 -33.05 12.66 -22.17
C ILE A 12 -32.03 13.34 -23.09
N PRO A 13 -30.76 13.52 -22.66
CA PRO A 13 -29.70 14.07 -23.50
C PRO A 13 -29.60 13.31 -24.84
N PRO A 14 -29.23 13.98 -25.95
CA PRO A 14 -29.18 13.36 -27.28
C PRO A 14 -28.32 12.08 -27.35
N ILE A 15 -27.29 12.01 -26.50
CA ILE A 15 -26.38 10.86 -26.36
C ILE A 15 -27.07 9.63 -25.76
N LEU A 16 -28.11 9.82 -24.95
CA LEU A 16 -28.84 8.75 -24.26
C LEU A 16 -30.13 8.33 -24.97
N LYS A 17 -30.51 9.01 -26.07
CA LYS A 17 -31.62 8.61 -26.95
C LYS A 17 -31.55 7.16 -27.45
N PRO A 18 -30.40 6.60 -27.88
CA PRO A 18 -30.33 5.18 -28.26
C PRO A 18 -30.54 4.23 -27.07
N LEU A 19 -30.32 4.71 -25.84
CA LEU A 19 -30.54 3.95 -24.60
C LEU A 19 -31.93 4.15 -24.01
N ALA A 20 -32.75 5.06 -24.56
CA ALA A 20 -34.12 5.31 -24.13
C ALA A 20 -34.99 4.03 -23.95
N PRO A 21 -34.95 3.00 -24.82
CA PRO A 21 -35.73 1.78 -24.59
C PRO A 21 -35.24 0.95 -23.38
N TYR A 22 -34.02 1.19 -22.90
CA TYR A 22 -33.41 0.51 -21.75
C TYR A 22 -33.46 1.34 -20.46
N ILE A 23 -33.76 2.65 -20.56
CA ILE A 23 -33.92 3.56 -19.42
C ILE A 23 -35.37 3.48 -18.95
N LYS A 24 -35.59 2.78 -17.83
CA LYS A 24 -36.91 2.61 -17.22
C LYS A 24 -37.05 3.47 -15.98
N SER A 25 -38.27 3.88 -15.65
CA SER A 25 -38.51 4.60 -14.40
C SER A 25 -38.17 3.71 -13.20
N ARG A 26 -37.83 4.31 -12.06
CA ARG A 26 -37.52 3.55 -10.83
C ARG A 26 -38.64 2.57 -10.48
N GLN A 27 -39.90 2.99 -10.65
CA GLN A 27 -41.07 2.18 -10.34
C GLN A 27 -41.24 1.02 -11.32
N GLU A 28 -41.07 1.24 -12.62
CA GLU A 28 -41.10 0.17 -13.63
C GLU A 28 -39.99 -0.84 -13.42
N THR A 29 -38.79 -0.35 -13.11
CA THR A 29 -37.64 -1.20 -12.81
C THR A 29 -37.90 -2.08 -11.60
N LEU A 30 -38.54 -1.55 -10.55
CA LEU A 30 -38.95 -2.34 -9.38
C LEU A 30 -40.00 -3.39 -9.74
N ARG A 31 -41.03 -3.03 -10.53
CA ARG A 31 -42.07 -3.97 -10.99
C ARG A 31 -41.49 -5.11 -11.84
N ILE A 32 -40.55 -4.80 -12.72
CA ILE A 32 -39.86 -5.80 -13.54
C ILE A 32 -39.03 -6.72 -12.66
N ARG A 33 -38.25 -6.18 -11.72
CA ARG A 33 -37.50 -7.00 -10.76
C ARG A 33 -38.45 -7.90 -9.95
N GLN A 34 -39.61 -7.39 -9.54
CA GLN A 34 -40.66 -8.17 -8.90
C GLN A 34 -41.12 -9.37 -9.70
N ALA A 35 -41.52 -9.14 -10.95
CA ALA A 35 -41.97 -10.19 -11.84
C ALA A 35 -40.87 -11.22 -12.15
N LEU A 36 -39.63 -10.79 -12.32
CA LEU A 36 -38.52 -11.70 -12.59
C LEU A 36 -38.14 -12.53 -11.36
N THR A 37 -38.19 -11.92 -10.18
CA THR A 37 -37.94 -12.62 -8.93
C THR A 37 -39.02 -13.65 -8.64
N SER A 38 -40.31 -13.33 -8.83
CA SER A 38 -41.38 -14.33 -8.65
C SER A 38 -41.24 -15.49 -9.63
N TYR A 39 -40.87 -15.21 -10.88
CA TYR A 39 -40.60 -16.22 -11.89
C TYR A 39 -39.42 -17.13 -11.54
N LEU A 40 -38.29 -16.59 -11.05
CA LEU A 40 -37.17 -17.43 -10.63
C LEU A 40 -37.50 -18.25 -9.38
N ARG A 41 -38.28 -17.68 -8.46
CA ARG A 41 -38.72 -18.38 -7.24
C ARG A 41 -39.59 -19.59 -7.52
N SER A 42 -40.39 -19.62 -8.59
CA SER A 42 -41.20 -20.81 -8.88
C SER A 42 -40.36 -22.07 -9.13
N PHE A 43 -39.07 -21.90 -9.46
CA PHE A 43 -38.12 -22.99 -9.68
C PHE A 43 -37.28 -23.34 -8.45
N ILE A 44 -37.38 -22.59 -7.35
CA ILE A 44 -36.53 -22.74 -6.16
C ILE A 44 -37.40 -23.17 -4.97
N GLU A 45 -37.00 -24.23 -4.28
CA GLU A 45 -37.63 -24.69 -3.04
C GLU A 45 -36.82 -24.19 -1.84
N PHE A 46 -37.47 -23.39 -1.00
CA PHE A 46 -36.90 -22.85 0.23
C PHE A 46 -37.33 -23.69 1.44
N ASP A 47 -36.46 -23.77 2.43
CA ASP A 47 -36.76 -24.42 3.71
C ASP A 47 -37.83 -23.62 4.49
N ASP A 48 -38.65 -24.31 5.29
CA ASP A 48 -39.88 -23.76 5.89
C ASP A 48 -39.62 -22.56 6.82
N GLN A 49 -38.42 -22.46 7.39
CA GLN A 49 -38.00 -21.34 8.25
C GLN A 49 -37.59 -20.07 7.49
N SER A 50 -37.43 -20.15 6.16
CA SER A 50 -36.91 -19.04 5.33
C SER A 50 -37.96 -18.40 4.42
N ARG A 51 -39.22 -18.86 4.48
CA ARG A 51 -40.32 -18.38 3.62
C ARG A 51 -40.67 -16.91 3.81
N ASP A 52 -40.50 -16.36 5.01
CA ASP A 52 -40.87 -14.95 5.30
C ASP A 52 -39.82 -13.96 4.79
N LEU A 53 -38.52 -14.33 4.88
CA LEU A 53 -37.40 -13.56 4.32
C LEU A 53 -37.30 -13.71 2.79
N ALA A 54 -37.92 -14.74 2.24
CA ALA A 54 -37.92 -15.04 0.82
C ALA A 54 -38.75 -14.06 -0.03
N GLN A 55 -39.44 -13.06 0.54
CA GLN A 55 -40.30 -12.14 -0.23
C GLN A 55 -39.53 -10.98 -0.91
N SER A 56 -38.37 -10.56 -0.38
CA SER A 56 -37.57 -9.44 -0.92
C SER A 56 -36.73 -9.82 -2.15
N HIS A 57 -36.62 -8.96 -3.17
CA HIS A 57 -35.77 -9.20 -4.36
C HIS A 57 -34.29 -9.43 -4.01
N LEU A 58 -33.85 -8.93 -2.85
CA LEU A 58 -32.49 -9.07 -2.35
C LEU A 58 -32.21 -10.47 -1.78
N SER A 59 -33.25 -11.26 -1.47
CA SER A 59 -33.09 -12.59 -0.89
C SER A 59 -32.39 -13.57 -1.83
N LEU A 60 -32.62 -13.45 -3.15
CA LEU A 60 -31.95 -14.27 -4.18
C LEU A 60 -30.45 -13.99 -4.30
N CYS A 61 -29.98 -12.83 -3.82
CA CYS A 61 -28.56 -12.45 -3.87
C CYS A 61 -27.82 -12.76 -2.56
N ALA A 62 -28.53 -12.75 -1.42
CA ALA A 62 -27.91 -12.82 -0.09
C ALA A 62 -28.08 -14.17 0.62
N LEU A 63 -29.07 -14.98 0.24
CA LEU A 63 -29.50 -16.15 1.01
C LEU A 63 -29.42 -17.45 0.19
N THR A 64 -28.21 -17.86 -0.19
CA THR A 64 -27.99 -19.21 -0.76
C THR A 64 -28.07 -20.31 0.30
N ASP A 65 -28.16 -19.96 1.59
CA ASP A 65 -28.18 -20.91 2.71
C ASP A 65 -29.54 -21.57 2.98
N GLY A 66 -30.65 -20.93 2.59
CA GLY A 66 -32.01 -21.45 2.82
C GLY A 66 -32.61 -22.26 1.66
N VAL A 67 -31.84 -22.55 0.60
CA VAL A 67 -32.35 -23.27 -0.58
C VAL A 67 -32.17 -24.77 -0.40
N ALA A 68 -33.28 -25.50 -0.31
CA ALA A 68 -33.30 -26.94 -0.11
C ALA A 68 -33.14 -27.72 -1.42
N SER A 69 -33.72 -27.21 -2.51
CA SER A 69 -33.82 -27.93 -3.79
C SER A 69 -34.20 -26.98 -4.95
N VAL A 70 -33.87 -27.38 -6.18
CA VAL A 70 -34.27 -26.68 -7.42
C VAL A 70 -35.12 -27.63 -8.25
N LYS A 71 -36.33 -27.20 -8.63
CA LYS A 71 -37.24 -27.99 -9.47
C LYS A 71 -36.69 -28.16 -10.89
N ARG A 72 -37.07 -29.26 -11.57
CA ARG A 72 -36.73 -29.48 -12.99
C ARG A 72 -37.29 -28.35 -13.84
N PHE A 73 -36.40 -27.61 -14.48
CA PHE A 73 -36.75 -26.43 -15.27
C PHE A 73 -37.04 -26.78 -16.75
N PRO A 74 -37.99 -26.10 -17.41
CA PRO A 74 -38.29 -26.30 -18.84
C PRO A 74 -37.07 -25.96 -19.73
N ALA A 75 -36.93 -26.67 -20.85
CA ALA A 75 -35.83 -26.47 -21.80
C ALA A 75 -35.82 -25.06 -22.43
N ASP A 76 -36.96 -24.36 -22.37
CA ASP A 76 -37.23 -23.07 -23.04
C ASP A 76 -36.72 -21.85 -22.27
N LEU A 77 -36.04 -22.01 -21.14
CA LEU A 77 -35.40 -20.89 -20.43
C LEU A 77 -34.14 -20.41 -21.17
N PRO A 78 -34.12 -19.17 -21.71
CA PRO A 78 -32.97 -18.67 -22.44
C PRO A 78 -31.90 -18.05 -21.51
N GLY A 79 -30.63 -18.27 -21.85
CA GLY A 79 -29.48 -17.51 -21.36
C GLY A 79 -29.18 -17.59 -19.87
N LEU A 80 -28.76 -16.45 -19.29
CA LEU A 80 -28.18 -16.31 -17.94
C LEU A 80 -29.05 -16.89 -16.80
N ARG A 81 -30.38 -16.89 -16.95
CA ARG A 81 -31.29 -17.43 -15.93
C ARG A 81 -31.16 -18.94 -15.80
N LYS A 82 -30.94 -19.63 -16.92
CA LYS A 82 -30.69 -21.08 -16.94
C LYS A 82 -29.36 -21.39 -16.28
N ASP A 83 -28.33 -20.61 -16.57
CA ASP A 83 -27.00 -20.79 -16.00
C ASP A 83 -26.99 -20.53 -14.49
N TYR A 84 -27.73 -19.52 -14.03
CA TYR A 84 -27.94 -19.27 -12.61
C TYR A 84 -28.61 -20.46 -11.91
N LEU A 85 -29.72 -20.99 -12.46
CA LEU A 85 -30.41 -22.14 -11.86
C LEU A 85 -29.56 -23.42 -11.89
N LYS A 86 -28.77 -23.64 -12.95
CA LYS A 86 -27.78 -24.73 -13.01
C LYS A 86 -26.72 -24.58 -11.93
N ALA A 87 -26.11 -23.40 -11.83
CA ALA A 87 -25.11 -23.11 -10.80
C ALA A 87 -25.69 -23.28 -9.39
N LEU A 88 -26.93 -22.86 -9.18
CA LEU A 88 -27.64 -23.04 -7.92
C LEU A 88 -27.85 -24.53 -7.62
N SER A 89 -28.31 -25.32 -8.60
CA SER A 89 -28.48 -26.77 -8.42
C SER A 89 -27.17 -27.48 -8.10
N ALA A 90 -26.07 -27.09 -8.76
CA ALA A 90 -24.73 -27.63 -8.51
C ALA A 90 -24.21 -27.22 -7.13
N ASN A 91 -24.50 -25.99 -6.68
CA ASN A 91 -24.15 -25.52 -5.35
C ASN A 91 -24.90 -26.30 -4.26
N VAL A 92 -26.21 -26.54 -4.44
CA VAL A 92 -27.01 -27.37 -3.54
C VAL A 92 -26.49 -28.80 -3.50
N ALA A 93 -26.13 -29.39 -4.64
CA ALA A 93 -25.51 -30.73 -4.68
C ALA A 93 -24.17 -30.77 -3.93
N ALA A 94 -23.28 -29.82 -4.21
CA ALA A 94 -21.97 -29.73 -3.55
C ALA A 94 -22.09 -29.55 -2.02
N ARG A 95 -23.10 -28.82 -1.55
CA ARG A 95 -23.40 -28.68 -0.12
C ARG A 95 -23.85 -29.99 0.52
N LYS A 96 -24.70 -30.76 -0.16
CA LYS A 96 -25.13 -32.10 0.30
C LYS A 96 -23.93 -33.05 0.36
N ASP A 97 -23.10 -33.06 -0.68
CA ASP A 97 -21.89 -33.89 -0.72
C ASP A 97 -20.91 -33.50 0.40
N PHE A 98 -20.71 -32.19 0.62
CA PHE A 98 -19.87 -31.71 1.72
C PHE A 98 -20.41 -32.13 3.09
N ALA A 99 -21.73 -32.01 3.30
CA ALA A 99 -22.36 -32.46 4.55
C ALA A 99 -22.14 -33.95 4.78
N LEU A 100 -22.37 -34.79 3.76
CA LEU A 100 -22.12 -36.24 3.82
C LEU A 100 -20.66 -36.57 4.12
N VAL A 101 -19.71 -35.93 3.43
CA VAL A 101 -18.27 -36.13 3.67
C VAL A 101 -17.90 -35.68 5.08
N SER A 102 -18.43 -34.55 5.54
CA SER A 102 -18.15 -34.04 6.89
C SER A 102 -18.68 -34.99 7.98
N GLU A 103 -19.85 -35.59 7.77
CA GLU A 103 -20.42 -36.59 8.67
C GLU A 103 -19.61 -37.89 8.66
N ASN A 104 -19.18 -38.36 7.50
CA ASN A 104 -18.30 -39.52 7.35
C ASN A 104 -16.95 -39.32 8.06
N VAL A 105 -16.37 -38.12 7.96
CA VAL A 105 -15.15 -37.78 8.69
C VAL A 105 -15.41 -37.73 10.19
N ALA A 106 -16.56 -37.20 10.63
CA ALA A 106 -16.95 -37.17 12.03
C ALA A 106 -17.24 -38.58 12.60
N SER A 107 -17.82 -39.49 11.81
CA SER A 107 -18.08 -40.88 12.21
C SER A 107 -16.78 -41.70 12.26
N LEU A 108 -15.87 -41.54 11.30
CA LEU A 108 -14.52 -42.14 11.33
C LEU A 108 -13.70 -41.65 12.54
N ARG A 109 -13.82 -40.37 12.90
CA ARG A 109 -13.21 -39.83 14.12
C ARG A 109 -13.81 -40.48 15.37
N ARG A 110 -15.15 -40.59 15.45
CA ARG A 110 -15.83 -41.27 16.56
C ARG A 110 -15.46 -42.76 16.67
N GLN A 111 -15.23 -43.45 15.55
CA GLN A 111 -14.79 -44.85 15.55
C GLN A 111 -13.31 -45.02 15.98
N ARG A 112 -12.45 -44.04 15.68
CA ARG A 112 -11.05 -44.04 16.15
C ARG A 112 -10.95 -43.80 17.66
N THR A 113 -11.90 -43.07 18.24
CA THR A 113 -12.03 -42.92 19.69
C THR A 113 -12.80 -44.10 20.28
N SER A 114 -12.22 -45.30 20.26
CA SER A 114 -12.80 -46.44 20.97
C SER A 114 -12.67 -46.25 22.49
N PRO A 115 -13.65 -46.69 23.31
CA PRO A 115 -13.69 -46.41 24.75
C PRO A 115 -12.71 -47.27 25.58
N ASN A 116 -11.82 -48.05 24.95
CA ASN A 116 -11.09 -49.12 25.61
C ASN A 116 -9.61 -48.82 25.91
N ARG A 117 -9.23 -47.54 26.01
CA ARG A 117 -7.92 -47.15 26.54
C ARG A 117 -8.14 -46.32 27.81
N PRO A 118 -7.71 -46.79 28.99
CA PRO A 118 -7.81 -45.98 30.21
C PRO A 118 -6.98 -44.71 30.01
N SER A 119 -7.66 -43.59 30.18
CA SER A 119 -7.15 -42.24 30.12
C SER A 119 -6.21 -42.00 31.32
N GLU A 120 -4.92 -42.20 31.10
CA GLU A 120 -3.90 -41.46 31.84
C GLU A 120 -3.52 -40.24 30.99
N ASN A 121 -3.64 -39.06 31.60
CA ASN A 121 -3.37 -37.69 31.11
C ASN A 121 -4.60 -36.89 30.62
N PRO A 122 -5.14 -35.97 31.44
CA PRO A 122 -6.18 -35.01 31.03
C PRO A 122 -5.66 -33.86 30.14
N ASP A 123 -4.37 -33.85 29.75
CA ASP A 123 -3.73 -32.69 29.12
C ASP A 123 -3.47 -32.84 27.60
N LEU A 124 -4.09 -33.82 26.93
CA LEU A 124 -4.04 -33.88 25.46
C LEU A 124 -5.18 -33.03 24.87
N GLN A 125 -4.93 -31.73 24.83
CA GLN A 125 -5.67 -30.75 24.03
C GLN A 125 -5.89 -31.34 22.62
N GLU A 126 -7.15 -31.55 22.24
CA GLU A 126 -7.49 -32.23 20.98
C GLU A 126 -6.73 -31.57 19.82
N PRO A 127 -5.95 -32.31 19.01
CA PRO A 127 -5.17 -31.72 17.93
C PRO A 127 -6.13 -31.06 16.93
N GLY A 128 -6.20 -29.73 16.99
CA GLY A 128 -7.06 -28.90 16.15
C GLY A 128 -8.07 -28.01 16.89
N THR A 129 -8.17 -28.02 18.22
CA THR A 129 -8.89 -26.97 18.97
C THR A 129 -8.17 -25.64 18.86
N GLU A 130 -6.85 -25.62 19.06
CA GLU A 130 -6.00 -24.43 18.90
C GLU A 130 -6.10 -23.82 17.49
N LEU A 131 -6.12 -24.66 16.45
CA LEU A 131 -6.29 -24.20 15.07
C LEU A 131 -7.69 -23.63 14.84
N ARG A 132 -8.74 -24.22 15.44
CA ARG A 132 -10.11 -23.70 15.34
C ARG A 132 -10.27 -22.38 16.09
N GLU A 133 -9.65 -22.27 17.26
CA GLU A 133 -9.58 -21.04 18.05
C GLU A 133 -8.83 -19.94 17.28
N TYR A 134 -7.69 -20.28 16.68
CA TYR A 134 -6.94 -19.36 15.82
C TYR A 134 -7.75 -18.90 14.60
N LEU A 135 -8.46 -19.81 13.93
CA LEU A 135 -9.34 -19.46 12.82
C LEU A 135 -10.55 -18.63 13.26
N ALA A 136 -11.09 -18.87 14.46
CA ALA A 136 -12.14 -18.05 15.05
C ALA A 136 -11.63 -16.63 15.34
N LEU A 137 -10.45 -16.51 15.97
CA LEU A 137 -9.78 -15.22 16.21
C LEU A 137 -9.50 -14.45 14.92
N LEU A 138 -9.06 -15.12 13.86
CA LEU A 138 -8.86 -14.48 12.55
C LEU A 138 -10.18 -13.95 11.97
N ARG A 139 -11.27 -14.71 12.11
CA ARG A 139 -12.61 -14.26 11.67
C ARG A 139 -13.07 -13.06 12.49
N ASP A 140 -12.84 -13.07 13.79
CA ASP A 140 -13.22 -11.98 14.68
C ASP A 140 -12.38 -10.72 14.46
N ARG A 141 -11.06 -10.86 14.21
CA ARG A 141 -10.21 -9.75 13.79
C ARG A 141 -10.68 -9.13 12.48
N ARG A 142 -11.11 -9.94 11.52
CA ARG A 142 -11.68 -9.48 10.24
C ARG A 142 -13.04 -8.80 10.43
N ARG A 143 -13.85 -9.23 11.40
CA ARG A 143 -15.11 -8.55 11.76
C ARG A 143 -14.83 -7.22 12.45
N HIS A 144 -13.86 -7.20 13.35
CA HIS A 144 -13.43 -5.99 14.04
C HIS A 144 -12.89 -4.93 13.07
N SER A 145 -12.05 -5.32 12.10
CA SER A 145 -11.56 -4.38 11.08
C SER A 145 -12.69 -3.81 10.22
N LYS A 146 -13.70 -4.63 9.87
CA LYS A 146 -14.91 -4.12 9.18
C LYS A 146 -15.69 -3.12 10.03
N LEU A 147 -15.88 -3.40 11.31
CA LEU A 147 -16.55 -2.48 12.23
C LEU A 147 -15.75 -1.19 12.43
N GLN A 148 -14.42 -1.27 12.47
CA GLN A 148 -13.54 -0.11 12.54
C GLN A 148 -13.67 0.76 11.29
N VAL A 149 -13.76 0.16 10.11
CA VAL A 149 -14.05 0.88 8.86
C VAL A 149 -15.40 1.59 8.93
N PHE A 150 -16.46 0.92 9.38
CA PHE A 150 -17.77 1.57 9.58
C PHE A 150 -17.73 2.69 10.62
N ARG A 151 -16.97 2.51 11.69
CA ARG A 151 -16.75 3.54 12.71
C ARG A 151 -16.04 4.75 12.12
N ASN A 152 -14.98 4.54 11.33
CA ASN A 152 -14.26 5.61 10.64
C ASN A 152 -15.17 6.38 9.69
N TYR A 153 -16.00 5.68 8.89
CA TYR A 153 -16.97 6.35 8.02
C TYR A 153 -18.07 7.08 8.79
N LEU A 154 -18.49 6.57 9.94
CA LEU A 154 -19.44 7.28 10.81
C LEU A 154 -18.81 8.52 11.44
N GLU A 155 -17.56 8.44 11.87
CA GLU A 155 -16.78 9.56 12.41
C GLU A 155 -16.48 10.60 11.32
N GLU A 156 -16.24 10.19 10.07
CA GLU A 156 -16.05 11.04 8.90
C GLU A 156 -17.37 11.66 8.39
N SER A 157 -18.51 11.00 8.61
CA SER A 157 -19.83 11.55 8.29
C SER A 157 -20.32 12.57 9.32
N LYS A 158 -19.79 12.57 10.55
CA LYS A 158 -20.17 13.53 11.62
C LYS A 158 -19.71 14.98 11.41
N PRO A 159 -18.55 15.31 10.79
CA PRO A 159 -18.19 16.70 10.51
C PRO A 159 -18.86 17.29 9.25
N ARG A 160 -19.61 16.51 8.47
CA ARG A 160 -20.16 16.98 7.18
C ARG A 160 -21.39 17.89 7.31
N ASP A 161 -22.00 17.97 8.49
CA ASP A 161 -23.13 18.88 8.75
C ASP A 161 -22.69 20.28 9.25
N ALA A 162 -21.38 20.57 9.35
CA ALA A 162 -20.88 21.83 9.93
C ALA A 162 -19.90 22.66 9.07
N ARG A 163 -19.57 22.23 7.83
CA ARG A 163 -18.69 23.01 6.94
C ARG A 163 -19.40 23.36 5.63
N SER A 164 -20.22 24.39 5.74
CA SER A 164 -20.66 25.23 4.62
C SER A 164 -19.61 26.30 4.40
N PHE A 165 -19.05 26.33 3.18
CA PHE A 165 -18.62 27.47 2.35
C PHE A 165 -17.81 28.64 2.97
N GLU A 166 -16.81 29.13 2.22
CA GLU A 166 -15.78 30.16 2.55
C GLU A 166 -14.53 29.47 3.14
N ASP A 167 -13.35 29.41 2.51
CA ASP A 167 -12.63 30.41 1.72
C ASP A 167 -11.76 29.74 0.65
N ILE A 168 -11.90 30.18 -0.60
CA ILE A 168 -10.90 30.02 -1.67
C ILE A 168 -10.65 31.41 -2.24
N VAL A 169 -9.86 32.21 -1.55
CA VAL A 169 -9.18 33.39 -2.13
C VAL A 169 -7.97 33.68 -1.26
N ASN A 170 -6.74 33.43 -1.74
CA ASN A 170 -5.82 34.48 -2.17
C ASN A 170 -4.38 33.94 -2.21
N ASP A 171 -3.81 34.02 -3.40
CA ASP A 171 -2.42 33.73 -3.76
C ASP A 171 -1.64 35.05 -3.71
N GLY A 172 -0.35 35.04 -3.35
CA GLY A 172 0.49 36.23 -3.47
C GLY A 172 1.71 36.37 -2.53
N ASP A 173 2.87 36.12 -3.13
CA ASP A 173 4.11 36.90 -3.01
C ASP A 173 5.25 36.56 -2.01
N GLN A 174 6.33 36.07 -2.64
CA GLN A 174 7.73 36.55 -2.62
C GLN A 174 8.62 36.33 -1.37
N ILE A 175 9.69 35.55 -1.57
CA ILE A 175 10.87 35.44 -0.68
C ILE A 175 12.14 35.68 -1.53
N PRO A 176 13.06 36.58 -1.13
CA PRO A 176 14.36 36.74 -1.77
C PRO A 176 15.45 35.86 -1.15
N LEU A 177 16.41 35.44 -2.00
CA LEU A 177 17.66 34.76 -1.64
C LEU A 177 18.60 35.64 -0.78
N PRO A 178 19.60 35.01 -0.15
CA PRO A 178 20.95 35.58 -0.20
C PRO A 178 22.09 34.61 -0.54
N GLU A 179 23.18 35.26 -0.92
CA GLU A 179 24.41 34.81 -1.58
C GLU A 179 25.45 34.14 -0.66
N VAL A 180 26.44 33.59 -1.36
CA VAL A 180 27.64 32.83 -0.98
C VAL A 180 28.72 33.74 -0.37
N ASP A 181 29.59 33.20 0.50
CA ASP A 181 31.04 33.44 0.40
C ASP A 181 31.88 32.39 1.13
N ALA A 182 33.00 32.05 0.48
CA ALA A 182 33.98 31.01 0.80
C ALA A 182 35.17 31.56 1.60
N GLU A 183 36.10 30.68 2.03
CA GLU A 183 37.59 30.77 2.02
C GLU A 183 38.14 29.69 3.00
N ALA A 184 38.61 28.52 2.54
CA ALA A 184 39.98 28.14 2.11
C ALA A 184 40.94 27.66 3.24
N GLY A 185 41.45 26.41 3.17
CA GLY A 185 42.56 25.99 4.06
C GLY A 185 42.99 24.50 4.19
N ARG A 186 43.39 23.84 3.09
CA ARG A 186 44.49 22.84 2.95
C ARG A 186 44.60 21.54 3.82
N MET A 187 44.67 20.43 3.05
CA MET A 187 45.54 19.23 3.11
C MET A 187 45.05 17.95 3.84
N GLY A 188 44.75 16.92 3.03
CA GLY A 188 45.16 15.54 3.30
C GLY A 188 44.05 14.50 3.39
N THR A 189 43.78 13.80 2.28
CA THR A 189 42.99 12.55 2.15
C THR A 189 41.46 12.60 2.28
N GLU A 190 40.89 13.76 2.61
CA GLU A 190 39.46 14.09 2.38
C GLU A 190 39.28 15.05 1.18
N THR A 191 40.37 15.72 0.77
CA THR A 191 40.37 16.76 -0.26
C THR A 191 40.02 16.27 -1.65
N ASP A 192 40.18 14.98 -1.98
CA ASP A 192 39.82 14.48 -3.32
C ASP A 192 38.29 14.38 -3.51
N LEU A 193 37.57 14.01 -2.44
CA LEU A 193 36.11 14.04 -2.42
C LEU A 193 35.58 15.46 -2.36
N ASP A 194 36.18 16.31 -1.52
CA ASP A 194 35.81 17.72 -1.45
C ASP A 194 36.14 18.43 -2.76
N GLU A 195 37.28 18.18 -3.39
CA GLU A 195 37.63 18.71 -4.71
C GLU A 195 36.66 18.21 -5.79
N LEU A 196 36.26 16.94 -5.75
CA LEU A 196 35.22 16.41 -6.65
C LEU A 196 33.87 17.08 -6.41
N LEU A 197 33.48 17.30 -5.15
CA LEU A 197 32.26 18.03 -4.78
C LEU A 197 32.33 19.48 -5.26
N HIS A 198 33.42 20.19 -5.02
CA HIS A 198 33.61 21.57 -5.48
C HIS A 198 33.65 21.64 -7.01
N ASN A 199 34.22 20.64 -7.69
CA ASN A 199 34.20 20.54 -9.15
C ASN A 199 32.78 20.27 -9.68
N LEU A 200 31.99 19.45 -8.98
CA LEU A 200 30.60 19.16 -9.31
C LEU A 200 29.72 20.39 -9.06
N GLU A 201 29.87 21.05 -7.91
CA GLU A 201 29.22 22.32 -7.59
C GLU A 201 29.56 23.37 -8.65
N ARG A 202 30.84 23.50 -9.03
CA ARG A 202 31.26 24.39 -10.11
C ARG A 202 30.65 24.01 -11.45
N ALA A 203 30.53 22.71 -11.76
CA ALA A 203 29.88 22.23 -12.98
C ALA A 203 28.37 22.51 -12.97
N VAL A 204 27.70 22.34 -11.83
CA VAL A 204 26.27 22.62 -11.65
C VAL A 204 26.01 24.11 -11.76
N VAL A 205 26.83 24.96 -11.13
CA VAL A 205 26.73 26.42 -11.26
C VAL A 205 26.99 26.86 -12.70
N ARG A 206 27.97 26.28 -13.39
CA ARG A 206 28.20 26.53 -14.83
C ARG A 206 27.02 26.10 -15.69
N ALA A 207 26.44 24.93 -15.44
CA ALA A 207 25.27 24.45 -16.18
C ALA A 207 24.05 25.34 -15.91
N ARG A 208 23.83 25.74 -14.66
CA ARG A 208 22.73 26.64 -14.28
C ARG A 208 22.88 28.02 -14.93
N THR A 209 24.06 28.62 -14.87
CA THR A 209 24.33 29.90 -15.52
C THR A 209 24.22 29.82 -17.05
N GLN A 210 24.63 28.70 -17.68
CA GLN A 210 24.41 28.46 -19.10
C GLN A 210 22.93 28.34 -19.45
N LEU A 211 22.15 27.63 -18.64
CA LEU A 211 20.71 27.48 -18.80
C LEU A 211 19.99 28.81 -18.63
N ASP A 212 20.36 29.60 -17.62
CA ASP A 212 19.77 30.92 -17.38
C ASP A 212 20.12 31.88 -18.52
N ARG A 213 21.34 31.80 -19.06
CA ARG A 213 21.72 32.54 -20.29
C ARG A 213 20.88 32.12 -21.49
N GLN A 214 20.66 30.82 -21.69
CA GLN A 214 19.81 30.32 -22.78
C GLN A 214 18.35 30.76 -22.60
N LYS A 215 17.81 30.72 -21.38
CA LYS A 215 16.47 31.24 -21.08
C LYS A 215 16.34 32.72 -21.40
N GLN A 216 17.30 33.54 -20.98
CA GLN A 216 17.30 34.97 -21.31
C GLN A 216 17.39 35.23 -22.82
N LEU A 217 18.20 34.44 -23.55
CA LEU A 217 18.26 34.53 -25.01
C LEU A 217 16.93 34.10 -25.66
N PHE A 218 16.28 33.07 -25.12
CA PHE A 218 14.97 32.62 -25.57
C PHE A 218 13.89 33.67 -25.32
N GLU A 219 13.87 34.29 -24.14
CA GLU A 219 12.94 35.38 -23.81
C GLU A 219 13.17 36.60 -24.69
N LYS A 220 14.44 36.97 -24.96
CA LYS A 220 14.79 38.03 -25.92
C LYS A 220 14.33 37.71 -27.33
N ALA A 221 14.53 36.47 -27.80
CA ALA A 221 14.05 36.02 -29.10
C ALA A 221 12.50 36.04 -29.16
N LYS A 222 11.83 35.61 -28.08
CA LYS A 222 10.37 35.66 -27.95
C LYS A 222 9.82 37.08 -27.89
N ALA A 223 10.55 38.02 -27.26
CA ALA A 223 10.17 39.43 -27.23
C ALA A 223 10.41 40.14 -28.56
N GLN A 224 11.39 39.69 -29.35
CA GLN A 224 11.62 40.16 -30.72
C GLN A 224 10.64 39.56 -31.73
N HIS A 225 9.96 38.48 -31.36
CA HIS A 225 8.97 37.81 -32.19
C HIS A 225 7.61 38.52 -32.11
N ASP A 226 7.27 39.31 -33.13
CA ASP A 226 5.97 39.96 -33.27
C ASP A 226 4.99 39.05 -34.04
N PRO A 227 4.00 38.41 -33.39
CA PRO A 227 3.11 37.43 -34.04
C PRO A 227 2.19 38.03 -35.10
N ARG A 228 2.20 39.37 -35.26
CA ARG A 228 1.36 40.13 -36.19
C ARG A 228 2.05 40.43 -37.54
N ALA A 229 3.36 40.23 -37.64
CA ALA A 229 4.15 40.51 -38.84
C ALA A 229 4.36 39.28 -39.76
N GLU A 230 3.83 38.12 -39.38
CA GLU A 230 4.15 36.85 -40.03
C GLU A 230 3.18 36.49 -41.16
N THR A 231 3.72 36.29 -42.36
CA THR A 231 2.97 35.68 -43.45
C THR A 231 2.71 34.19 -43.15
N PRO A 232 1.57 33.62 -43.55
CA PRO A 232 1.23 32.22 -43.26
C PRO A 232 2.28 31.23 -43.83
N ASN A 233 2.97 31.59 -44.91
CA ASN A 233 4.05 30.78 -45.47
C ASN A 233 5.30 30.72 -44.59
N ALA A 234 5.65 31.81 -43.89
CA ALA A 234 6.77 31.82 -42.95
C ALA A 234 6.50 30.89 -41.74
N LYS A 235 5.24 30.84 -41.28
CA LYS A 235 4.82 29.90 -40.21
C LYS A 235 4.93 28.45 -40.65
N VAL A 236 4.50 28.13 -41.88
CA VAL A 236 4.62 26.77 -42.42
C VAL A 236 6.08 26.37 -42.58
N GLN A 237 6.94 27.28 -43.04
CA GLN A 237 8.38 27.03 -43.14
C GLN A 237 9.03 26.85 -41.76
N ALA A 238 8.70 27.68 -40.76
CA ALA A 238 9.20 27.51 -39.39
C ALA A 238 8.73 26.19 -38.75
N LEU A 239 7.48 25.79 -39.00
CA LEU A 239 6.99 24.48 -38.56
C LEU A 239 7.66 23.32 -39.29
N GLN A 240 8.01 23.50 -40.57
CA GLN A 240 8.80 22.52 -41.32
C GLN A 240 10.23 22.43 -40.78
N THR A 241 10.91 23.55 -40.52
CA THR A 241 12.27 23.52 -39.96
C THR A 241 12.30 22.96 -38.54
N THR A 242 11.34 23.32 -37.68
CA THR A 242 11.24 22.69 -36.34
C THR A 242 10.91 21.21 -36.42
N ARG A 243 10.08 20.79 -37.37
CA ARG A 243 9.84 19.36 -37.62
C ARG A 243 11.13 18.69 -38.07
N ASP A 244 11.86 19.26 -39.00
CA ASP A 244 13.10 18.69 -39.55
C ASP A 244 14.20 18.65 -38.48
N GLU A 245 14.32 19.66 -37.62
CA GLU A 245 15.22 19.67 -36.46
C GLU A 245 14.82 18.64 -35.40
N LEU A 246 13.52 18.45 -35.13
CA LEU A 246 13.04 17.42 -34.21
C LEU A 246 13.24 16.03 -34.79
N VAL A 247 13.02 15.85 -36.09
CA VAL A 247 13.30 14.59 -36.79
C VAL A 247 14.80 14.31 -36.74
N GLN A 248 15.65 15.30 -37.03
CA GLN A 248 17.10 15.16 -36.91
C GLN A 248 17.52 14.85 -35.46
N TRP A 249 16.95 15.53 -34.46
CA TRP A 249 17.25 15.24 -33.06
C TRP A 249 16.81 13.85 -32.64
N VAL A 250 15.63 13.41 -33.10
CA VAL A 250 15.13 12.05 -32.86
C VAL A 250 15.99 11.03 -33.60
N GLU A 251 16.41 11.30 -34.82
CA GLU A 251 17.32 10.46 -35.60
C GLU A 251 18.69 10.40 -34.92
N GLU A 252 19.28 11.51 -34.49
CA GLU A 252 20.53 11.55 -33.72
C GLU A 252 20.41 10.82 -32.38
N ARG A 253 19.27 10.93 -31.70
CA ARG A 253 19.01 10.20 -30.44
C ARG A 253 18.75 8.72 -30.68
N LEU A 254 18.06 8.33 -31.75
CA LEU A 254 17.81 6.94 -32.10
C LEU A 254 19.06 6.26 -32.67
N VAL A 255 19.90 7.00 -33.42
CA VAL A 255 21.22 6.55 -33.86
C VAL A 255 22.16 6.44 -32.65
N GLY A 256 22.15 7.44 -31.76
CA GLY A 256 22.87 7.38 -30.48
C GLY A 256 22.36 6.34 -29.47
N GLN A 257 21.17 5.78 -29.68
CA GLN A 257 20.60 4.68 -28.88
C GLN A 257 20.65 3.32 -29.61
N GLY A 258 20.86 3.33 -30.92
CA GLY A 258 21.13 2.17 -31.78
C GLY A 258 22.60 1.76 -31.79
N ASP A 259 23.52 2.69 -31.51
CA ASP A 259 24.95 2.45 -31.33
C ASP A 259 25.34 2.16 -29.87
N LEU A 260 24.48 1.41 -29.14
CA LEU A 260 24.77 0.92 -27.79
C LEU A 260 25.80 -0.22 -27.76
N ASP A 261 26.43 -0.52 -28.91
CA ASP A 261 27.47 -1.54 -29.03
C ASP A 261 28.82 -1.00 -29.53
N GLU A 262 28.94 0.28 -29.94
CA GLU A 262 30.24 0.78 -30.44
C GLU A 262 30.41 2.32 -30.41
N SER A 263 30.37 2.95 -29.23
CA SER A 263 31.44 3.88 -28.79
C SER A 263 31.14 4.62 -27.48
N LEU A 264 32.08 4.45 -26.54
CA LEU A 264 32.25 5.12 -25.24
C LEU A 264 31.22 4.84 -24.14
N PRO A 265 31.37 3.71 -23.42
CA PRO A 265 31.35 3.84 -21.98
C PRO A 265 32.49 4.78 -21.58
N GLN A 266 32.16 5.80 -20.82
CA GLN A 266 33.12 6.48 -19.97
C GLN A 266 33.97 5.40 -19.27
N GLU A 267 35.26 5.43 -19.57
CA GLU A 267 36.29 4.46 -19.21
C GLU A 267 36.05 3.90 -17.80
N LEU A 268 35.54 2.66 -17.71
CA LEU A 268 35.88 1.82 -16.58
C LEU A 268 37.40 1.63 -16.67
N HIS A 269 38.09 1.90 -15.56
CA HIS A 269 39.54 1.84 -15.46
C HIS A 269 40.04 0.52 -16.08
N PRO A 270 41.07 0.53 -16.97
CA PRO A 270 41.52 -0.67 -17.68
C PRO A 270 41.99 -1.81 -16.75
N GLU A 271 42.22 -1.52 -15.48
CA GLU A 271 42.46 -2.51 -14.42
C GLU A 271 41.18 -3.32 -14.09
N GLU A 272 40.02 -2.69 -13.97
CA GLU A 272 38.76 -3.34 -13.55
C GLU A 272 38.24 -4.33 -14.60
N THR A 273 38.41 -4.00 -15.89
CA THR A 273 38.03 -4.90 -17.00
C THR A 273 38.97 -6.11 -17.08
N ARG A 274 40.27 -5.93 -16.81
CA ARG A 274 41.23 -7.04 -16.72
C ARG A 274 40.98 -7.92 -15.51
N GLU A 275 40.60 -7.34 -14.38
CA GLU A 275 40.22 -8.08 -13.17
C GLU A 275 38.94 -8.90 -13.36
N ALA A 276 37.93 -8.32 -14.03
CA ALA A 276 36.70 -9.03 -14.38
C ALA A 276 36.98 -10.21 -15.34
N GLN A 277 37.82 -10.01 -16.35
CA GLN A 277 38.26 -11.08 -17.26
C GLN A 277 39.03 -12.18 -16.52
N ARG A 278 39.97 -11.80 -15.64
CA ARG A 278 40.73 -12.75 -14.80
C ARG A 278 39.80 -13.53 -13.85
N GLY A 279 38.79 -12.87 -13.28
CA GLY A 279 37.76 -13.50 -12.46
C GLY A 279 36.93 -14.52 -13.23
N LEU A 280 36.58 -14.20 -14.49
CA LEU A 280 35.83 -15.11 -15.37
C LEU A 280 36.67 -16.32 -15.80
N GLU A 281 37.95 -16.11 -16.11
CA GLU A 281 38.91 -17.19 -16.41
C GLU A 281 39.14 -18.11 -15.21
N ASN A 282 39.24 -17.56 -14.00
CA ASN A 282 39.38 -18.34 -12.77
C ASN A 282 38.12 -19.18 -12.52
N ARG A 283 36.92 -18.61 -12.70
CA ARG A 283 35.65 -19.37 -12.61
C ARG A 283 35.58 -20.49 -13.66
N LYS A 284 36.00 -20.21 -14.90
CA LYS A 284 36.06 -21.22 -15.96
C LYS A 284 37.01 -22.36 -15.58
N ARG A 285 38.20 -22.04 -15.05
CA ARG A 285 39.17 -23.03 -14.57
C ARG A 285 38.59 -23.88 -13.44
N GLN A 286 37.96 -23.25 -12.45
CA GLN A 286 37.30 -23.93 -11.33
C GLN A 286 36.20 -24.89 -11.80
N ILE A 287 35.37 -24.49 -12.77
CA ILE A 287 34.33 -25.35 -13.35
C ILE A 287 34.97 -26.54 -14.08
N THR A 288 36.04 -26.33 -14.83
CA THR A 288 36.72 -27.43 -15.53
C THR A 288 37.39 -28.42 -14.57
N GLU A 289 37.98 -27.93 -13.48
CA GLU A 289 38.57 -28.78 -12.43
C GLU A 289 37.51 -29.59 -11.69
N GLN A 290 36.39 -28.95 -11.30
CA GLN A 290 35.26 -29.64 -10.67
C GLN A 290 34.66 -30.68 -11.61
N TYR A 291 34.54 -30.39 -12.90
CA TYR A 291 34.04 -31.33 -13.89
C TYR A 291 35.01 -32.51 -14.10
N ALA A 292 36.32 -32.26 -14.09
CA ALA A 292 37.33 -33.30 -14.17
C ALA A 292 37.29 -34.21 -12.92
N ALA A 293 37.18 -33.63 -11.72
CA ALA A 293 37.01 -34.38 -10.48
C ALA A 293 35.73 -35.23 -10.47
N TYR A 294 34.62 -34.68 -10.97
CA TYR A 294 33.37 -35.42 -11.16
C TYR A 294 33.55 -36.62 -12.11
N LEU A 295 34.24 -36.43 -13.23
CA LEU A 295 34.52 -37.53 -14.17
C LEU A 295 35.43 -38.60 -13.56
N GLN A 296 36.42 -38.22 -12.76
CA GLN A 296 37.28 -39.17 -12.03
C GLN A 296 36.47 -39.97 -11.00
N ALA A 297 35.70 -39.31 -10.14
CA ALA A 297 34.84 -39.98 -9.16
C ALA A 297 33.84 -40.95 -9.83
N ARG A 298 33.31 -40.59 -11.01
CA ARG A 298 32.43 -41.47 -11.78
C ARG A 298 33.16 -42.67 -12.35
N ARG A 299 34.41 -42.51 -12.80
CA ARG A 299 35.25 -43.64 -13.26
C ARG A 299 35.60 -44.55 -12.09
N ASP A 300 35.97 -43.99 -10.94
CA ASP A 300 36.30 -44.77 -9.74
C ASP A 300 35.09 -45.57 -9.23
N LEU A 301 33.89 -44.98 -9.30
CA LEU A 301 32.64 -45.68 -8.98
C LEU A 301 32.40 -46.84 -9.96
N LEU A 302 32.55 -46.61 -11.26
CA LEU A 302 32.40 -47.66 -12.27
C LEU A 302 33.47 -48.75 -12.14
N ASP A 303 34.69 -48.40 -11.75
CA ASP A 303 35.77 -49.36 -11.47
C ASP A 303 35.47 -50.16 -10.21
N ALA A 304 34.97 -49.52 -9.14
CA ALA A 304 34.53 -50.21 -7.93
C ALA A 304 33.34 -51.15 -8.21
N ALA A 305 32.36 -50.69 -8.99
CA ALA A 305 31.21 -51.50 -9.40
C ALA A 305 31.64 -52.68 -10.30
N SER A 306 32.55 -52.45 -11.26
CA SER A 306 33.06 -53.52 -12.11
C SER A 306 33.86 -54.56 -11.31
N ARG A 307 34.67 -54.14 -10.32
CA ARG A 307 35.35 -55.05 -9.38
C ARG A 307 34.37 -55.83 -8.52
N ALA A 308 33.30 -55.20 -8.05
CA ALA A 308 32.23 -55.88 -7.29
C ALA A 308 31.43 -56.88 -8.15
N CYS A 309 31.37 -56.66 -9.47
CA CYS A 309 30.70 -57.53 -10.42
C CYS A 309 31.62 -58.59 -11.07
N GLN A 310 32.92 -58.62 -10.75
CA GLN A 310 33.78 -59.70 -11.24
C GLN A 310 33.44 -61.02 -10.52
N PRO A 311 33.23 -62.12 -11.26
CA PRO A 311 32.99 -63.42 -10.65
C PRO A 311 34.25 -63.85 -9.89
N VAL A 312 34.09 -64.11 -8.59
CA VAL A 312 35.14 -64.64 -7.72
C VAL A 312 35.60 -65.98 -8.28
N ASN A 313 36.76 -66.01 -8.95
CA ASN A 313 37.44 -67.25 -9.25
C ASN A 313 37.92 -67.86 -7.93
N VAL A 314 37.14 -68.82 -7.44
CA VAL A 314 37.45 -69.61 -6.25
C VAL A 314 38.64 -70.50 -6.58
N LEU A 315 39.86 -70.02 -6.32
CA LEU A 315 41.03 -70.89 -6.22
C LEU A 315 41.40 -71.04 -4.74
N GLN A 316 41.35 -72.29 -4.31
CA GLN A 316 41.53 -72.79 -2.96
C GLN A 316 42.92 -72.45 -2.38
N LYS A 317 42.95 -72.05 -1.09
CA LYS A 317 43.68 -72.68 0.04
C LYS A 317 44.01 -71.65 1.14
N PRO A 318 43.64 -71.87 2.42
CA PRO A 318 43.98 -70.95 3.50
C PRO A 318 45.35 -71.28 4.11
N PRO A 319 46.10 -70.28 4.59
CA PRO A 319 46.96 -70.45 5.75
C PRO A 319 46.41 -69.64 6.93
N SER A 320 46.29 -70.35 8.04
CA SER A 320 45.98 -69.87 9.37
C SER A 320 47.02 -68.85 9.87
N ARG A 321 46.57 -67.77 10.51
CA ARG A 321 47.13 -67.26 11.78
C ARG A 321 46.29 -66.16 12.43
N THR A 322 45.76 -66.54 13.59
CA THR A 322 45.53 -65.80 14.83
C THR A 322 45.96 -64.32 14.91
N THR A 323 45.01 -63.44 15.22
CA THR A 323 45.20 -62.35 16.20
C THR A 323 43.85 -61.97 16.81
N ASN A 324 43.88 -61.75 18.13
CA ASN A 324 42.72 -61.60 19.00
C ASN A 324 42.23 -60.15 19.09
N LYS A 325 40.97 -60.04 19.52
CA LYS A 325 40.29 -58.95 20.26
C LYS A 325 39.50 -57.90 19.46
N ASN A 326 38.19 -58.06 19.64
CA ASN A 326 37.16 -57.03 19.80
C ASN A 326 36.79 -56.22 18.56
N GLU A 327 36.01 -56.83 17.68
CA GLU A 327 34.91 -56.11 17.06
C GLU A 327 33.62 -56.86 17.39
N LEU A 328 32.62 -56.12 17.88
CA LEU A 328 31.30 -56.64 18.14
C LEU A 328 30.86 -57.42 16.91
N ALA A 329 30.45 -58.68 17.11
CA ALA A 329 29.68 -59.40 16.13
C ALA A 329 28.44 -58.56 15.81
N MET A 330 28.52 -57.73 14.77
CA MET A 330 27.36 -57.36 14.02
C MET A 330 26.74 -58.68 13.58
N PRO A 331 25.45 -58.94 13.87
CA PRO A 331 24.80 -60.08 13.29
C PRO A 331 24.96 -59.90 11.78
N GLU A 332 25.62 -60.87 11.15
CA GLU A 332 25.63 -61.02 9.70
C GLU A 332 24.17 -60.97 9.26
N MET A 333 23.73 -59.80 8.82
CA MET A 333 22.36 -59.59 8.37
C MET A 333 22.22 -60.47 7.15
N LEU A 334 21.56 -61.62 7.36
CA LEU A 334 21.02 -62.43 6.28
C LEU A 334 20.41 -61.46 5.26
N PRO A 335 20.72 -61.58 3.96
CA PRO A 335 20.17 -60.68 2.96
C PRO A 335 18.65 -60.63 3.17
N PRO A 336 18.08 -59.42 3.36
CA PRO A 336 16.68 -59.28 3.72
C PRO A 336 15.86 -59.96 2.63
N ASN A 337 14.87 -60.75 3.07
CA ASN A 337 14.02 -61.50 2.17
C ASN A 337 13.43 -60.49 1.16
N PRO A 338 13.56 -60.70 -0.16
CA PRO A 338 13.17 -59.71 -1.16
C PRO A 338 11.68 -59.33 -1.07
N ILE A 339 10.86 -60.23 -0.52
CA ILE A 339 9.44 -60.01 -0.23
C ILE A 339 9.23 -59.00 0.90
N ASP A 340 10.07 -59.03 1.95
CA ASP A 340 10.00 -58.09 3.08
C ASP A 340 10.50 -56.69 2.69
N VAL A 341 11.45 -56.61 1.75
CA VAL A 341 11.87 -55.34 1.14
C VAL A 341 10.76 -54.76 0.26
N LEU A 342 10.06 -55.60 -0.50
CA LEU A 342 8.92 -55.19 -1.33
C LEU A 342 7.72 -54.74 -0.48
N SER A 343 7.41 -55.42 0.62
CA SER A 343 6.34 -54.98 1.53
C SER A 343 6.70 -53.66 2.19
N TYR A 344 7.92 -53.52 2.72
CA TYR A 344 8.39 -52.27 3.32
C TYR A 344 8.38 -51.09 2.35
N THR A 345 8.82 -51.30 1.10
CA THR A 345 8.80 -50.26 0.08
C THR A 345 7.38 -49.83 -0.27
N ASN A 346 6.45 -50.76 -0.38
CA ASN A 346 5.07 -50.45 -0.76
C ASN A 346 4.25 -49.85 0.40
N GLU A 347 4.50 -50.27 1.64
CA GLU A 347 3.80 -49.79 2.84
C GLU A 347 4.38 -48.46 3.37
N ASN A 348 5.69 -48.24 3.26
CA ASN A 348 6.33 -47.06 3.86
C ASN A 348 6.89 -46.08 2.83
N LEU A 349 7.72 -46.55 1.90
CA LEU A 349 8.41 -45.64 0.95
C LEU A 349 7.49 -45.06 -0.12
N VAL A 350 6.57 -45.85 -0.68
CA VAL A 350 5.63 -45.37 -1.71
C VAL A 350 4.67 -44.31 -1.15
N PRO A 351 4.05 -44.47 0.04
CA PRO A 351 3.25 -43.42 0.65
C PRO A 351 4.07 -42.17 1.01
N LEU A 352 5.30 -42.34 1.52
CA LEU A 352 6.21 -41.21 1.77
C LEU A 352 6.48 -40.42 0.48
N LEU A 353 6.83 -41.10 -0.61
CA LEU A 353 7.04 -40.45 -1.91
C LEU A 353 5.78 -39.72 -2.41
N LYS A 354 4.59 -40.31 -2.21
CA LYS A 354 3.32 -39.65 -2.56
C LYS A 354 3.09 -38.40 -1.69
N SER A 355 3.42 -38.45 -0.41
CA SER A 355 3.31 -37.30 0.51
C SER A 355 4.32 -36.19 0.18
N GLU A 356 5.53 -36.55 -0.21
CA GLU A 356 6.55 -35.59 -0.64
C GLU A 356 6.11 -34.89 -1.93
N LYS A 357 5.59 -35.65 -2.91
CA LYS A 357 5.04 -35.08 -4.15
C LYS A 357 3.85 -34.15 -3.88
N SER A 358 2.93 -34.52 -2.99
CA SER A 358 1.80 -33.66 -2.65
C SER A 358 2.24 -32.39 -1.92
N LEU A 359 3.22 -32.49 -1.01
CA LEU A 359 3.81 -31.34 -0.32
C LEU A 359 4.55 -30.43 -1.29
N ALA A 360 5.33 -30.99 -2.22
CA ALA A 360 6.00 -30.23 -3.28
C ALA A 360 5.01 -29.48 -4.17
N LEU A 361 3.89 -30.13 -4.54
CA LEU A 361 2.80 -29.48 -5.27
C LEU A 361 2.18 -28.35 -4.46
N GLN A 362 1.86 -28.57 -3.18
CA GLN A 362 1.34 -27.53 -2.29
C GLN A 362 2.31 -26.35 -2.16
N LYS A 363 3.61 -26.61 -1.98
CA LYS A 363 4.65 -25.58 -1.92
C LYS A 363 4.68 -24.76 -3.20
N SER A 364 4.64 -25.40 -4.37
CA SER A 364 4.62 -24.71 -5.67
C SER A 364 3.35 -23.88 -5.88
N TYR A 365 2.19 -24.38 -5.41
CA TYR A 365 0.93 -23.66 -5.47
C TYR A 365 0.95 -22.43 -4.55
N LEU A 366 1.42 -22.57 -3.31
CA LEU A 366 1.52 -21.48 -2.35
C LEU A 366 2.55 -20.43 -2.79
N SER A 367 3.70 -20.83 -3.33
CA SER A 367 4.68 -19.87 -3.87
C SER A 367 4.12 -19.15 -5.10
N GLY A 368 3.39 -19.86 -5.97
CA GLY A 368 2.66 -19.27 -7.09
C GLY A 368 1.57 -18.29 -6.65
N LEU A 369 0.85 -18.60 -5.58
CA LEU A 369 -0.17 -17.69 -5.03
C LEU A 369 0.48 -16.48 -4.36
N LEU A 370 1.54 -16.66 -3.58
CA LEU A 370 2.27 -15.58 -2.91
C LEU A 370 2.91 -14.63 -3.91
N SER A 371 3.52 -15.14 -4.98
CA SER A 371 4.08 -14.30 -6.05
C SER A 371 3.00 -13.52 -6.80
N LYS A 372 1.84 -14.13 -7.08
CA LYS A 372 0.69 -13.42 -7.65
C LYS A 372 0.22 -12.30 -6.73
N GLU A 373 -0.02 -12.60 -5.45
CA GLU A 373 -0.43 -11.62 -4.45
C GLU A 373 0.59 -10.48 -4.34
N LYS A 374 1.90 -10.79 -4.22
CA LYS A 374 2.98 -9.80 -4.22
C LYS A 374 2.96 -8.92 -5.47
N SER A 375 2.78 -9.49 -6.66
CA SER A 375 2.69 -8.71 -7.90
C SER A 375 1.45 -7.81 -7.95
N THR A 376 0.33 -8.28 -7.38
CA THR A 376 -0.91 -7.50 -7.34
C THR A 376 -0.83 -6.36 -6.33
N THR A 377 -0.21 -6.58 -5.16
CA THR A 377 0.00 -5.54 -4.16
C THR A 377 1.01 -4.50 -4.66
N LEU A 378 2.11 -4.93 -5.30
CA LEU A 378 3.05 -4.01 -5.95
C LEU A 378 2.37 -3.15 -7.01
N ARG A 379 1.56 -3.75 -7.89
CA ARG A 379 0.81 -2.97 -8.89
C ARG A 379 -0.15 -1.97 -8.26
N ALA A 380 -0.86 -2.37 -7.20
CA ALA A 380 -1.77 -1.48 -6.49
C ALA A 380 -1.03 -0.33 -5.80
N LEU A 381 0.11 -0.62 -5.15
CA LEU A 381 0.92 0.40 -4.48
C LEU A 381 1.59 1.35 -5.47
N ASN A 382 2.10 0.86 -6.60
CA ASN A 382 2.65 1.71 -7.66
C ASN A 382 1.57 2.63 -8.26
N ARG A 383 0.36 2.10 -8.48
CA ARG A 383 -0.76 2.95 -8.91
C ARG A 383 -1.09 4.02 -7.87
N LEU A 384 -1.13 3.66 -6.59
CA LEU A 384 -1.34 4.63 -5.52
C LEU A 384 -0.20 5.64 -5.44
N SER A 385 1.05 5.26 -5.72
CA SER A 385 2.16 6.21 -5.76
C SER A 385 2.06 7.17 -6.94
N ASP A 386 1.58 6.71 -8.10
CA ASP A 386 1.36 7.58 -9.26
C ASP A 386 0.20 8.55 -9.03
N GLU A 387 -0.82 8.12 -8.28
CA GLU A 387 -1.96 8.96 -7.88
C GLU A 387 -1.65 9.90 -6.70
N SER A 388 -0.52 9.73 -6.00
CA SER A 388 -0.18 10.54 -4.83
C SER A 388 0.84 11.63 -5.13
N HIS A 389 0.50 12.84 -4.68
CA HIS A 389 1.44 13.97 -4.71
C HIS A 389 2.39 13.98 -3.51
N LEU A 390 2.11 13.15 -2.50
CA LEU A 390 2.83 13.12 -1.23
C LEU A 390 4.24 12.55 -1.38
N LEU A 391 4.44 11.54 -2.23
CA LEU A 391 5.76 10.94 -2.46
C LEU A 391 6.72 11.85 -3.25
N PRO A 392 6.29 12.55 -4.33
CA PRO A 392 7.11 13.57 -4.97
C PRO A 392 7.47 14.75 -4.06
N GLU A 393 6.55 15.17 -3.19
CA GLU A 393 6.76 16.29 -2.26
C GLU A 393 7.74 15.93 -1.13
N TYR A 394 7.71 14.68 -0.65
CA TYR A 394 8.57 14.19 0.43
C TYR A 394 9.33 12.92 0.01
N PRO A 395 10.31 13.03 -0.91
CA PRO A 395 11.08 11.88 -1.37
C PRO A 395 11.97 11.34 -0.24
N THR A 396 12.01 10.02 -0.08
CA THR A 396 12.95 9.40 0.85
C THR A 396 14.39 9.64 0.41
N PRO A 397 15.30 10.03 1.33
CA PRO A 397 16.71 10.27 1.00
C PRO A 397 17.42 9.02 0.47
N ALA A 398 16.91 7.81 0.78
CA ALA A 398 17.44 6.54 0.28
C ALA A 398 17.23 6.33 -1.24
N ARG A 399 16.23 7.00 -1.85
CA ARG A 399 15.96 6.93 -3.31
C ARG A 399 16.66 8.02 -4.12
N GLN A 400 17.37 8.95 -3.48
CA GLN A 400 18.26 9.83 -4.21
C GLN A 400 19.47 9.03 -4.66
N SER A 401 19.62 8.84 -5.98
CA SER A 401 20.74 8.09 -6.58
C SER A 401 22.13 8.65 -6.20
N ARG A 402 22.18 9.84 -5.59
CA ARG A 402 23.41 10.48 -5.10
C ARG A 402 23.76 10.12 -3.64
N ALA A 403 22.80 9.66 -2.82
CA ALA A 403 23.06 9.24 -1.44
C ALA A 403 23.26 7.72 -1.30
N SER A 404 22.82 6.93 -2.29
CA SER A 404 23.02 5.47 -2.32
C SER A 404 24.51 5.06 -2.29
N ALA A 405 25.40 5.90 -2.82
CA ALA A 405 26.85 5.67 -2.77
C ALA A 405 27.43 5.80 -1.34
N LEU A 406 26.80 6.58 -0.45
CA LEU A 406 27.28 6.78 0.92
C LEU A 406 26.64 5.81 1.92
N SER A 407 25.39 5.37 1.69
CA SER A 407 24.71 4.41 2.57
C SER A 407 25.18 2.96 2.38
N SER A 408 25.84 2.63 1.26
CA SER A 408 26.40 1.29 1.01
C SER A 408 27.51 0.90 2.00
N ARG A 409 28.16 1.86 2.67
CA ARG A 409 29.27 1.60 3.60
C ARG A 409 28.83 1.30 5.04
N ILE A 410 27.61 1.68 5.42
CA ILE A 410 27.08 1.46 6.78
C ILE A 410 26.25 0.17 6.88
N GLN A 411 25.91 -0.44 5.74
CA GLN A 411 25.05 -1.62 5.67
C GLN A 411 25.86 -2.93 5.64
N THR A 412 26.87 -3.06 6.50
CA THR A 412 27.68 -4.29 6.62
C THR A 412 27.09 -5.36 7.54
N GLN A 413 25.83 -5.23 8.00
CA GLN A 413 25.21 -6.25 8.88
C GLN A 413 23.68 -6.43 8.70
N ARG A 414 23.14 -6.33 7.48
CA ARG A 414 21.79 -6.88 7.21
C ARG A 414 21.88 -7.94 6.11
N SER A 415 21.97 -9.19 6.57
CA SER A 415 21.54 -10.44 5.94
C SER A 415 21.05 -10.32 4.49
N ASP A 416 21.68 -11.11 3.60
CA ASP A 416 21.40 -11.40 2.18
C ASP A 416 19.94 -11.74 1.83
N GLN A 417 18.99 -10.88 2.14
CA GLN A 417 17.62 -10.93 1.64
C GLN A 417 17.47 -9.76 0.69
N THR A 418 17.21 -10.05 -0.58
CA THR A 418 16.77 -9.04 -1.55
C THR A 418 15.65 -8.22 -0.89
N PRO A 419 15.79 -6.90 -0.74
CA PRO A 419 14.78 -6.10 -0.07
C PRO A 419 13.45 -6.31 -0.81
N ASP A 420 12.39 -6.59 -0.03
CA ASP A 420 11.08 -6.79 -0.61
C ASP A 420 10.56 -5.43 -1.08
N GLU A 421 10.48 -5.23 -2.40
CA GLU A 421 10.05 -3.97 -3.04
C GLU A 421 8.76 -3.37 -2.44
N VAL A 422 7.86 -4.23 -1.91
CA VAL A 422 6.63 -3.83 -1.21
C VAL A 422 6.95 -3.07 0.07
N VAL A 423 7.92 -3.58 0.84
CA VAL A 423 8.37 -3.00 2.10
C VAL A 423 9.06 -1.67 1.83
N ASP A 424 9.94 -1.60 0.83
CA ASP A 424 10.63 -0.35 0.46
C ASP A 424 9.65 0.76 0.09
N LEU A 425 8.61 0.43 -0.68
CA LEU A 425 7.57 1.38 -1.07
C LEU A 425 6.73 1.80 0.14
N ALA A 426 6.38 0.86 1.03
CA ALA A 426 5.65 1.15 2.26
C ALA A 426 6.46 2.05 3.22
N GLU A 427 7.77 1.81 3.34
CA GLU A 427 8.68 2.66 4.11
C GLU A 427 8.75 4.08 3.55
N ALA A 428 8.78 4.22 2.22
CA ALA A 428 8.75 5.53 1.56
C ALA A 428 7.46 6.30 1.88
N TRP A 429 6.31 5.63 1.84
CA TRP A 429 5.04 6.22 2.21
C TRP A 429 4.97 6.61 3.69
N ALA A 430 5.48 5.76 4.59
CA ALA A 430 5.53 6.06 6.01
C ALA A 430 6.40 7.30 6.28
N PHE A 431 7.58 7.38 5.67
CA PHE A 431 8.45 8.55 5.76
C PHE A 431 7.76 9.80 5.23
N ALA A 432 7.19 9.74 4.02
CA ALA A 432 6.53 10.87 3.39
C ALA A 432 5.36 11.38 4.24
N SER A 433 4.53 10.48 4.80
CA SER A 433 3.43 10.85 5.70
C SER A 433 3.91 11.52 6.99
N ASN A 434 5.05 11.07 7.55
CA ASN A 434 5.61 11.63 8.76
C ASN A 434 6.19 13.03 8.48
N ALA A 435 6.85 13.21 7.33
CA ALA A 435 7.39 14.48 6.90
C ALA A 435 6.28 15.50 6.61
N ALA A 436 5.21 15.09 5.92
CA ALA A 436 4.02 15.93 5.72
C ALA A 436 3.38 16.35 7.06
N ALA A 437 3.19 15.40 7.97
CA ALA A 437 2.63 15.70 9.28
C ALA A 437 3.55 16.58 10.15
N ALA A 438 4.87 16.53 9.96
CA ALA A 438 5.79 17.45 10.62
C ALA A 438 5.67 18.86 10.04
N ASN A 439 5.69 18.98 8.71
CA ASN A 439 5.55 20.27 8.02
C ASN A 439 4.21 20.96 8.34
N GLU A 440 3.10 20.23 8.33
CA GLU A 440 1.79 20.77 8.72
C GLU A 440 1.79 21.29 10.17
N ARG A 441 2.44 20.57 11.10
CA ARG A 441 2.56 21.01 12.49
C ARG A 441 3.39 22.29 12.60
N GLU A 442 4.51 22.36 11.90
CA GLU A 442 5.36 23.56 11.85
C GLU A 442 4.61 24.75 11.26
N PHE A 443 3.88 24.55 10.16
CA PHE A 443 3.06 25.60 9.54
C PHE A 443 1.98 26.11 10.51
N VAL A 444 1.26 25.20 11.18
CA VAL A 444 0.24 25.59 12.18
C VAL A 444 0.88 26.33 13.35
N GLN A 445 2.03 25.87 13.84
CA GLN A 445 2.76 26.57 14.91
C GLN A 445 3.18 27.98 14.50
N GLN A 446 3.70 28.15 13.29
CA GLN A 446 4.05 29.47 12.74
C GLN A 446 2.82 30.37 12.63
N LYS A 447 1.69 29.86 12.12
CA LYS A 447 0.44 30.64 12.05
C LYS A 447 -0.10 31.01 13.42
N ILE A 448 0.00 30.12 14.41
CA ILE A 448 -0.36 30.43 15.79
C ILE A 448 0.55 31.53 16.34
N ALA A 449 1.87 31.42 16.16
CA ALA A 449 2.82 32.44 16.61
C ALA A 449 2.50 33.83 16.02
N LEU A 450 2.32 33.90 14.69
CA LEU A 450 1.91 35.14 14.01
C LEU A 450 0.57 35.66 14.53
N SER A 451 -0.42 34.79 14.73
CA SER A 451 -1.71 35.20 15.29
C SER A 451 -1.59 35.73 16.72
N THR A 452 -0.68 35.18 17.53
CA THR A 452 -0.44 35.65 18.89
C THR A 452 0.29 36.99 18.91
N GLU A 453 1.22 37.21 17.99
CA GLU A 453 1.89 38.51 17.80
C GLU A 453 0.87 39.58 17.39
N VAL A 454 0.07 39.31 16.35
CA VAL A 454 -0.99 40.23 15.90
C VAL A 454 -2.02 40.50 17.00
N ALA A 455 -2.39 39.48 17.79
CA ALA A 455 -3.29 39.66 18.92
C ALA A 455 -2.66 40.49 20.05
N GLN A 456 -1.34 40.37 20.27
CA GLN A 456 -0.62 41.21 21.23
C GLN A 456 -0.53 42.66 20.73
N ASP A 457 -0.24 42.88 19.46
CA ASP A 457 -0.21 44.23 18.85
C ASP A 457 -1.60 44.88 18.89
N ALA A 458 -2.65 44.12 18.58
CA ALA A 458 -4.04 44.59 18.71
C ALA A 458 -4.38 44.94 20.17
N ARG A 459 -3.91 44.15 21.15
CA ARG A 459 -4.07 44.47 22.57
C ARG A 459 -3.31 45.73 22.97
N GLN A 460 -2.08 45.93 22.48
CA GLN A 460 -1.28 47.12 22.76
C GLN A 460 -1.93 48.38 22.17
N THR A 461 -2.37 48.32 20.91
CA THR A 461 -3.08 49.44 20.26
C THR A 461 -4.39 49.78 20.97
N LEU A 462 -5.17 48.78 21.40
CA LEU A 462 -6.36 49.01 22.24
C LEU A 462 -5.99 49.61 23.61
N ALA A 463 -4.90 49.14 24.24
CA ALA A 463 -4.42 49.73 25.49
C ALA A 463 -4.08 51.21 25.31
N ASP A 464 -3.41 51.57 24.21
CA ASP A 464 -3.05 52.94 23.90
C ASP A 464 -4.29 53.81 23.65
N VAL A 465 -5.29 53.31 22.91
CA VAL A 465 -6.57 54.00 22.72
C VAL A 465 -7.30 54.18 24.04
N CYS A 466 -7.40 53.15 24.88
CA CYS A 466 -8.01 53.24 26.21
C CYS A 466 -7.27 54.24 27.10
N ARG A 467 -5.93 54.31 27.04
CA ARG A 467 -5.14 55.36 27.73
C ARG A 467 -5.49 56.76 27.22
N THR A 468 -5.67 56.97 25.90
CA THR A 468 -6.11 58.29 25.38
C THR A 468 -7.51 58.67 25.86
N LEU A 469 -8.37 57.69 26.11
CA LEU A 469 -9.74 57.86 26.61
C LEU A 469 -9.82 57.83 28.15
N ASN A 470 -8.70 57.64 28.87
CA ASN A 470 -8.62 57.46 30.32
C ASN A 470 -9.53 56.33 30.86
N GLN A 471 -9.62 55.22 30.12
CA GLN A 471 -10.33 54.00 30.52
C GLN A 471 -9.30 52.89 30.79
N ASP A 472 -9.55 52.03 31.79
CA ASP A 472 -8.70 50.87 32.06
C ASP A 472 -9.08 49.72 31.12
N LEU A 473 -8.11 49.19 30.37
CA LEU A 473 -8.33 48.14 29.36
C LEU A 473 -8.91 46.87 29.99
N ASP A 474 -8.44 46.50 31.18
CA ASP A 474 -8.89 45.30 31.90
C ASP A 474 -10.35 45.45 32.36
N GLU A 475 -10.79 46.63 32.78
CA GLU A 475 -12.18 46.89 33.16
C GLU A 475 -13.13 46.82 31.95
N VAL A 476 -12.72 47.35 30.78
CA VAL A 476 -13.50 47.29 29.53
C VAL A 476 -13.61 45.86 28.99
N MET A 477 -12.50 45.10 29.05
CA MET A 477 -12.48 43.68 28.66
C MET A 477 -13.36 42.82 29.59
N LEU A 478 -13.33 43.09 30.91
CA LEU A 478 -14.17 42.41 31.90
C LEU A 478 -15.66 42.75 31.73
N GLN A 479 -16.01 44.02 31.47
CA GLN A 479 -17.40 44.44 31.20
C GLN A 479 -17.96 43.81 29.90
N GLY A 480 -17.13 43.69 28.87
CA GLY A 480 -17.51 43.00 27.63
C GLY A 480 -17.77 41.50 27.84
N GLN A 481 -17.06 40.86 28.78
CA GLN A 481 -17.22 39.46 29.12
C GLN A 481 -18.45 39.22 30.03
N GLU A 482 -18.74 40.13 30.96
CA GLU A 482 -19.98 40.08 31.77
C GLU A 482 -21.24 40.27 30.92
N ASN A 483 -21.20 41.15 29.90
CA ASN A 483 -22.29 41.32 28.94
C ASN A 483 -22.42 40.12 27.96
N ARG A 484 -21.32 39.43 27.64
CA ARG A 484 -21.35 38.18 26.84
C ARG A 484 -21.89 36.98 27.63
N ASN A 485 -21.67 36.92 28.94
CA ASN A 485 -22.21 35.87 29.80
C ASN A 485 -23.75 35.85 29.86
N GLY A 486 -24.43 36.91 29.39
CA GLY A 486 -25.88 36.94 29.24
C GLY A 486 -26.42 36.32 27.93
N SER A 487 -25.59 36.06 26.92
CA SER A 487 -26.07 35.72 25.56
C SER A 487 -25.59 34.38 24.99
N ASP A 488 -24.68 33.65 25.63
CA ASP A 488 -24.22 32.34 25.15
C ASP A 488 -24.66 31.18 26.07
N SER A 489 -25.87 30.66 25.79
CA SER A 489 -26.53 29.57 26.53
C SER A 489 -25.93 28.16 26.33
N TRP A 490 -24.80 27.98 25.64
CA TRP A 490 -24.35 26.63 25.23
C TRP A 490 -23.10 26.08 25.94
N ALA A 491 -22.45 26.82 26.84
CA ALA A 491 -21.20 26.38 27.47
C ALA A 491 -21.26 26.18 29.00
N PHE A 492 -22.45 26.22 29.62
CA PHE A 492 -22.55 26.24 31.09
C PHE A 492 -22.98 24.90 31.72
N ASN A 493 -22.27 23.80 31.45
CA ASN A 493 -22.49 22.53 32.16
C ASN A 493 -21.20 21.74 32.36
N ALA A 494 -20.09 22.40 32.66
CA ALA A 494 -18.90 21.73 33.19
C ALA A 494 -17.94 22.74 33.83
N ARG A 495 -18.31 23.32 34.97
CA ARG A 495 -17.41 23.61 36.11
C ARG A 495 -18.11 24.48 37.17
N SER A 496 -17.82 24.09 38.41
CA SER A 496 -17.84 24.89 39.63
C SER A 496 -19.16 24.99 40.43
N ALA A 497 -19.35 23.95 41.24
CA ALA A 497 -19.79 24.13 42.61
C ALA A 497 -18.61 24.59 43.47
N ARG A 498 -18.53 25.88 43.80
CA ARG A 498 -18.06 26.46 45.07
C ARG A 498 -17.93 27.98 44.94
N GLU A 499 -18.16 28.63 46.07
CA GLU A 499 -17.95 30.05 46.39
C GLU A 499 -19.04 31.03 45.95
N MET A 500 -20.05 31.12 46.82
CA MET A 500 -20.64 32.42 47.14
C MET A 500 -19.81 33.13 48.21
N SER A 501 -19.79 34.45 48.08
CA SER A 501 -19.65 35.47 49.12
C SER A 501 -18.28 36.11 49.28
N ARG A 502 -18.12 37.30 48.67
CA ARG A 502 -17.77 38.51 49.41
C ARG A 502 -18.03 39.78 48.59
N GLY A 503 -18.81 40.68 49.16
CA GLY A 503 -19.03 42.03 48.64
C GLY A 503 -17.77 42.89 48.72
N GLY A 504 -17.68 43.84 47.79
CA GLY A 504 -16.65 44.87 47.74
C GLY A 504 -17.21 46.10 47.06
N SER A 505 -17.16 47.21 47.78
CA SER A 505 -17.63 48.56 47.49
C SER A 505 -17.23 49.10 46.11
N GLN A 506 -18.21 49.68 45.39
CA GLN A 506 -17.96 50.72 44.39
C GLN A 506 -17.19 51.88 45.06
N ILE A 507 -15.92 52.01 44.70
CA ILE A 507 -15.15 53.23 44.89
C ILE A 507 -15.14 53.89 43.51
N GLU A 508 -15.86 55.00 43.37
CA GLU A 508 -15.74 55.90 42.22
C GLU A 508 -14.27 56.34 42.10
N LYS A 509 -13.55 55.74 41.15
CA LYS A 509 -12.23 56.25 40.76
C LYS A 509 -12.44 57.43 39.83
N GLN A 510 -11.96 58.59 40.27
CA GLN A 510 -11.96 59.82 39.50
C GLN A 510 -11.24 59.61 38.17
N SER A 511 -11.88 60.03 37.07
CA SER A 511 -11.27 60.09 35.75
C SER A 511 -10.09 61.07 35.78
N SER A 512 -8.88 60.56 35.87
CA SER A 512 -7.65 61.34 35.83
C SER A 512 -7.17 61.45 34.38
N GLY A 513 -7.22 62.66 33.81
CA GLY A 513 -6.60 62.96 32.52
C GLY A 513 -7.01 64.34 31.97
N PRO A 514 -6.35 64.82 30.89
CA PRO A 514 -6.50 66.18 30.37
C PRO A 514 -7.91 66.54 29.85
N TRP A 515 -8.83 65.57 29.79
CA TRP A 515 -10.23 65.74 29.38
C TRP A 515 -11.24 65.74 30.54
N SER A 516 -10.79 65.55 31.79
CA SER A 516 -11.69 65.52 32.97
C SER A 516 -12.36 66.86 33.30
N GLY A 517 -11.92 67.95 32.66
CA GLY A 517 -12.50 69.29 32.79
C GLY A 517 -13.64 69.60 31.81
N LEU A 518 -13.95 68.72 30.85
CA LEU A 518 -14.93 69.00 29.79
C LEU A 518 -16.35 68.51 30.14
N ASN A 519 -16.76 68.61 31.41
CA ASN A 519 -18.17 68.40 31.77
C ASN A 519 -18.95 69.69 31.50
N GLY A 520 -19.78 69.67 30.45
CA GLY A 520 -20.50 70.82 29.88
C GLY A 520 -21.46 71.56 30.82
N ARG A 521 -20.92 72.36 31.74
CA ARG A 521 -21.63 73.49 32.36
C ARG A 521 -21.02 74.79 31.86
N VAL A 522 -21.39 75.18 30.64
CA VAL A 522 -21.26 76.57 30.19
C VAL A 522 -22.67 77.17 30.13
N GLY A 523 -22.94 78.12 31.04
CA GLY A 523 -23.93 79.19 30.88
C GLY A 523 -25.36 78.94 31.35
N VAL A 524 -25.69 79.39 32.57
CA VAL A 524 -26.78 80.37 32.79
C VAL A 524 -26.35 81.24 33.98
N VAL A 525 -26.05 82.52 33.71
CA VAL A 525 -25.95 83.58 34.72
C VAL A 525 -27.19 84.44 34.50
N GLU A 526 -28.05 84.56 35.51
CA GLU A 526 -28.95 85.70 35.69
C GLU A 526 -28.24 86.77 36.52
#